data_AF-V5G9P4-F1
#
_entry.id   AF-V5G9P4-F1
#
_cell.length_a   1.000
_cell.length_b   1.000
_cell.length_c   1.000
_cell.angle_alpha   90.00
_cell.angle_beta   90.00
_cell.angle_gamma   90.00
#
_symmetry.space_group_name_H-M   'P 1'
#
loop_
_entity.id
_entity.type
_entity.pdbx_description
1 polymer ?
#
loop_
_entity_poly.entity_id
_entity_poly.type
_entity_poly.pdbx_seq_one_letter_code
_entity_poly.pdbx_strand_id
1 'polypeptide(L)'
;MVDSCSNILTGDQFYNFLNHNFDRHYEENRAPLGLYFHAAWLKNNPEFLDAFLYWIDEILSNHNDVYFVTMTQVIQWIQNPRTITEAKNFEPWREKCVVEGIPACWVPHSCKLTSKEVPGETINLQT
;
A
#
# COMPACT_ATOMS: atom_id res chain seq x y z
N MET A 1 -12.94 2.07 -1.08
CA MET A 1 -12.11 2.12 0.13
C MET A 1 -12.42 0.89 0.96
N VAL A 2 -11.41 0.26 1.56
CA VAL A 2 -11.60 -0.93 2.40
C VAL A 2 -12.37 -0.57 3.68
N ASP A 3 -12.09 0.59 4.27
CA ASP A 3 -12.78 1.11 5.46
C ASP A 3 -14.28 1.40 5.26
N SER A 4 -14.76 1.45 4.02
CA SER A 4 -16.18 1.63 3.71
C SER A 4 -16.98 0.31 3.72
N CYS A 5 -16.31 -0.84 3.85
CA CYS A 5 -16.95 -2.15 4.02
C CYS A 5 -17.40 -2.32 5.47
N SER A 6 -18.52 -1.71 5.83
CA SER A 6 -19.02 -1.60 7.21
C SER A 6 -19.38 -2.94 7.88
N ASN A 7 -19.42 -4.03 7.13
CA ASN A 7 -19.69 -5.38 7.61
C ASN A 7 -18.43 -6.15 8.04
N ILE A 8 -17.23 -5.59 7.83
CA ILE A 8 -15.96 -6.14 8.33
C ILE A 8 -15.73 -5.61 9.74
N LEU A 9 -15.93 -6.48 10.72
CA LEU A 9 -15.89 -6.13 12.15
C LEU A 9 -14.80 -6.87 12.92
N THR A 10 -14.16 -7.89 12.32
CA THR A 10 -13.09 -8.68 12.95
C THR A 10 -11.92 -8.93 12.00
N GLY A 11 -10.73 -9.21 12.56
CA GLY A 11 -9.55 -9.58 11.78
C GLY A 11 -9.79 -10.78 10.84
N ASP A 12 -10.49 -11.82 11.31
CA ASP A 12 -10.82 -13.00 10.50
C ASP A 12 -11.71 -12.67 9.29
N GLN A 13 -12.71 -11.80 9.48
CA GLN A 13 -13.56 -11.34 8.39
C GLN A 13 -12.74 -10.56 7.37
N PHE A 14 -11.82 -9.73 7.84
CA PHE A 14 -10.95 -8.94 6.97
C PHE A 14 -9.98 -9.82 6.18
N TYR A 15 -9.37 -10.81 6.83
CA TYR A 15 -8.50 -11.80 6.18
C TYR A 15 -9.25 -12.57 5.08
N ASN A 16 -10.44 -13.10 5.39
CA ASN A 16 -11.26 -13.81 4.40
C ASN A 16 -11.70 -12.89 3.25
N PHE A 17 -11.99 -11.62 3.55
CA PHE A 17 -12.29 -10.62 2.55
C PHE A 17 -11.11 -10.37 1.60
N LEU A 18 -9.88 -10.30 2.12
CA LEU A 18 -8.67 -10.13 1.32
C LEU A 18 -8.47 -11.32 0.38
N ASN A 19 -8.54 -12.54 0.90
CA ASN A 19 -8.40 -13.77 0.10
C ASN A 19 -9.48 -13.87 -0.99
N HIS A 20 -10.74 -13.65 -0.63
CA HIS A 20 -11.83 -13.71 -1.61
C HIS A 20 -11.62 -12.73 -2.78
N ASN A 21 -11.20 -11.48 -2.50
CA ASN A 21 -10.98 -10.50 -3.56
C ASN A 21 -9.67 -10.73 -4.31
N PHE A 22 -8.65 -11.29 -3.66
CA PHE A 22 -7.45 -11.76 -4.33
C PHE A 22 -7.77 -12.85 -5.34
N ASP A 23 -8.48 -13.91 -4.94
CA ASP A 23 -8.86 -15.03 -5.81
C ASP A 23 -9.68 -14.55 -7.01
N ARG A 24 -10.64 -13.64 -6.79
CA ARG A 24 -11.43 -13.04 -7.87
C ARG A 24 -10.59 -12.41 -8.97
N HIS A 25 -9.47 -11.78 -8.62
CA HIS A 25 -8.56 -11.18 -9.59
C HIS A 25 -7.57 -12.21 -10.14
N TYR A 26 -7.01 -13.04 -9.27
CA TYR A 26 -5.93 -13.96 -9.59
C TYR A 26 -6.38 -15.11 -10.50
N GLU A 27 -7.58 -15.64 -10.28
CA GLU A 27 -8.16 -16.77 -11.03
C GLU A 27 -8.90 -16.36 -12.32
N GLU A 28 -9.13 -15.06 -12.53
CA GLU A 28 -9.77 -14.54 -13.75
C GLU A 28 -8.74 -13.91 -14.70
N ASN A 29 -8.77 -12.60 -14.88
CA ASN A 29 -7.96 -11.88 -15.86
C ASN A 29 -6.69 -11.23 -15.28
N ARG A 30 -6.42 -11.43 -13.99
CA ARG A 30 -5.29 -10.81 -13.27
C ARG A 30 -5.26 -9.29 -13.38
N ALA A 31 -6.43 -8.65 -13.44
CA ALA A 31 -6.52 -7.20 -13.31
C ALA A 31 -5.87 -6.74 -11.99
N PRO A 32 -5.18 -5.59 -11.93
CA PRO A 32 -4.57 -5.10 -10.70
C PRO A 32 -5.59 -4.98 -9.55
N LEU A 33 -5.31 -5.64 -8.44
CA LEU A 33 -6.12 -5.54 -7.22
C LEU A 33 -5.78 -4.25 -6.46
N GLY A 34 -6.74 -3.36 -6.33
CA GLY A 34 -6.59 -2.12 -5.57
C GLY A 34 -7.04 -2.27 -4.12
N LEU A 35 -6.09 -2.19 -3.18
CA LEU A 35 -6.37 -2.14 -1.74
C LEU A 35 -6.19 -0.70 -1.24
N TYR A 36 -7.30 0.02 -1.05
CA TYR A 36 -7.30 1.45 -0.73
C TYR A 36 -7.70 1.69 0.72
N PHE A 37 -6.80 2.28 1.52
CA PHE A 37 -6.94 2.43 2.97
C PHE A 37 -6.82 3.88 3.44
N HIS A 38 -7.48 4.19 4.55
CA HIS A 38 -7.08 5.28 5.44
C HIS A 38 -6.21 4.74 6.59
N ALA A 39 -5.10 5.43 6.90
CA ALA A 39 -4.17 5.00 7.94
C ALA A 39 -4.84 4.85 9.34
N ALA A 40 -5.82 5.71 9.64
CA ALA A 40 -6.56 5.64 10.90
C ALA A 40 -7.33 4.33 11.07
N TRP A 41 -7.86 3.75 9.99
CA TRP A 41 -8.66 2.52 10.06
C TRP A 41 -7.81 1.31 10.49
N LEU A 42 -6.59 1.18 9.96
CA LEU A 42 -5.66 0.13 10.38
C LEU A 42 -5.12 0.40 11.78
N LYS A 43 -4.71 1.64 12.08
CA LYS A 43 -4.08 1.98 13.37
C LYS A 43 -5.05 1.83 14.55
N ASN A 44 -6.31 2.20 14.37
CA ASN A 44 -7.30 2.18 15.45
C ASN A 44 -7.90 0.80 15.71
N ASN A 45 -7.66 -0.16 14.80
CA ASN A 45 -8.13 -1.54 14.92
C ASN A 45 -6.94 -2.50 14.76
N PRO A 46 -6.19 -2.78 15.84
CA PRO A 46 -4.96 -3.60 15.77
C PRO A 46 -5.18 -4.97 15.12
N GLU A 47 -6.33 -5.60 15.35
CA GLU A 47 -6.68 -6.88 14.73
C GLU A 47 -6.72 -6.82 13.19
N PHE A 48 -7.09 -5.67 12.60
CA PHE A 48 -7.10 -5.51 11.15
C PHE A 48 -5.69 -5.33 10.62
N LEU A 49 -4.83 -4.63 11.35
CA LEU A 49 -3.42 -4.49 10.99
C LEU A 49 -2.71 -5.85 11.08
N ASP A 50 -2.94 -6.61 12.14
CA ASP A 50 -2.35 -7.94 12.32
C ASP A 50 -2.81 -8.89 11.22
N ALA A 51 -4.11 -8.94 10.90
CA ALA A 51 -4.65 -9.74 9.80
C ALA A 51 -4.10 -9.32 8.43
N PHE A 52 -3.92 -8.01 8.21
CA PHE A 52 -3.38 -7.49 6.96
C PHE A 52 -1.90 -7.85 6.76
N LEU A 53 -1.09 -7.70 7.81
CA LEU A 53 0.33 -8.08 7.77
C LEU A 53 0.48 -9.59 7.59
N TYR A 54 -0.32 -10.38 8.31
CA TYR A 54 -0.35 -11.82 8.15
C TYR A 54 -0.68 -12.24 6.71
N TRP A 55 -1.71 -11.62 6.12
CA TRP A 55 -2.08 -11.88 4.73
C TRP A 55 -0.99 -11.48 3.72
N ILE A 56 -0.31 -10.34 3.93
CA ILE A 56 0.81 -9.93 3.07
C ILE A 56 1.93 -10.97 3.13
N ASP A 57 2.34 -11.38 4.32
CA ASP A 57 3.43 -12.34 4.53
C ASP A 57 3.10 -13.70 3.91
N GLU A 58 1.85 -14.17 4.06
CA GLU A 58 1.37 -15.40 3.44
C GLU A 58 1.41 -15.32 1.91
N ILE A 59 0.88 -14.25 1.32
CA ILE A 59 0.85 -14.06 -0.14
C ILE A 59 2.26 -14.00 -0.70
N LEU A 60 3.17 -13.23 -0.08
CA LEU A 60 4.56 -13.11 -0.50
C LEU A 60 5.33 -14.43 -0.40
N SER A 61 4.99 -15.26 0.59
CA SER A 61 5.65 -16.57 0.81
C SER A 61 5.15 -17.63 -0.17
N ASN A 62 3.85 -17.64 -0.48
CA ASN A 62 3.21 -18.69 -1.26
C ASN A 62 3.17 -18.41 -2.76
N HIS A 63 3.30 -17.15 -3.19
CA HIS A 63 3.21 -16.76 -4.59
C HIS A 63 4.51 -16.13 -5.10
N ASN A 64 5.08 -16.73 -6.13
CA ASN A 64 6.25 -16.18 -6.83
C ASN A 64 5.91 -15.25 -8.00
N ASP A 65 4.61 -15.03 -8.22
CA ASP A 65 4.04 -14.29 -9.34
C ASP A 65 3.11 -13.14 -8.93
N VAL A 66 3.12 -12.78 -7.63
CA VAL A 66 2.39 -11.65 -7.07
C VAL A 66 3.38 -10.54 -6.68
N TYR A 67 3.07 -9.31 -7.05
CA TYR A 67 3.92 -8.14 -6.80
C TYR A 67 3.10 -7.00 -6.18
N PHE A 68 3.56 -6.48 -5.05
CA PHE A 68 3.05 -5.24 -4.45
C PHE A 68 3.81 -4.06 -5.05
N VAL A 69 3.12 -3.22 -5.82
CA VAL A 69 3.72 -2.15 -6.63
C VAL A 69 2.99 -0.83 -6.45
N THR A 70 3.66 0.26 -6.85
CA THR A 70 3.03 1.58 -6.94
C THR A 70 2.10 1.68 -8.15
N MET A 71 1.18 2.65 -8.13
CA MET A 71 0.26 2.91 -9.25
C MET A 71 1.02 3.25 -10.55
N THR A 72 2.13 3.98 -10.46
CA THR A 72 2.98 4.29 -11.62
C THR A 72 3.60 3.02 -12.20
N GLN A 73 4.06 2.11 -11.36
CA GLN A 73 4.63 0.83 -11.78
C GLN A 73 3.61 -0.09 -12.49
N VAL A 74 2.33 -0.03 -12.11
CA VAL A 74 1.25 -0.69 -12.86
C VAL A 74 1.14 -0.10 -14.27
N ILE A 75 1.13 1.23 -14.40
CA ILE A 75 1.05 1.90 -15.71
C ILE A 75 2.26 1.56 -16.58
N GLN A 76 3.47 1.55 -16.01
CA GLN A 76 4.69 1.17 -16.73
C GLN A 76 4.63 -0.27 -17.25
N TRP A 77 4.04 -1.19 -16.49
CA TRP A 77 3.80 -2.56 -16.96
C TRP A 77 2.74 -2.61 -18.06
N ILE A 78 1.64 -1.85 -17.97
CA ILE A 78 0.63 -1.77 -19.05
C ILE A 78 1.24 -1.21 -20.34
N GLN A 79 2.12 -0.21 -20.23
CA GLN A 79 2.83 0.38 -21.37
C GLN A 79 3.83 -0.57 -22.03
N ASN A 80 4.39 -1.52 -21.26
CA ASN A 80 5.33 -2.53 -21.74
C ASN A 80 5.13 -3.86 -21.00
N PRO A 81 4.12 -4.66 -21.38
CA PRO A 81 3.73 -5.85 -20.65
C PRO A 81 4.86 -6.86 -20.52
N ARG A 82 5.07 -7.36 -19.30
CA ARG A 82 6.06 -8.39 -18.98
C ARG A 82 5.39 -9.65 -18.46
N THR A 83 5.90 -10.81 -18.90
CA THR A 83 5.55 -12.09 -18.29
C THR A 83 6.11 -12.19 -16.86
N ILE A 84 5.61 -13.15 -16.08
CA ILE A 84 6.07 -13.40 -14.70
C ILE A 84 7.59 -13.63 -14.65
N THR A 85 8.14 -14.35 -15.64
CA THR A 85 9.57 -14.64 -15.72
C THR A 85 10.39 -13.36 -15.98
N GLU A 86 9.90 -12.47 -16.84
CA GLU A 86 10.56 -11.21 -17.17
C GLU A 86 10.40 -10.15 -16.07
N ALA A 87 9.29 -10.19 -15.32
CA ALA A 87 8.98 -9.25 -14.25
C ALA A 87 10.08 -9.17 -13.19
N LYS A 88 10.77 -10.28 -12.91
CA LYS A 88 11.92 -10.34 -11.98
C LYS A 88 13.06 -9.37 -12.34
N ASN A 89 13.23 -9.11 -13.64
CA ASN A 89 14.26 -8.22 -14.17
C ASN A 89 13.66 -6.95 -14.80
N PHE A 90 12.43 -6.60 -14.45
CA PHE A 90 11.77 -5.42 -15.00
C PHE A 90 12.27 -4.17 -14.27
N GLU A 91 13.16 -3.42 -14.92
CA GLU A 91 13.86 -2.27 -14.34
C GLU A 91 12.96 -1.24 -13.63
N PRO A 92 11.78 -0.84 -14.16
CA PRO A 92 10.90 0.10 -13.46
C PRO A 92 10.38 -0.41 -12.10
N TRP A 93 10.31 -1.73 -11.92
CA TRP A 93 9.94 -2.35 -10.64
C TRP A 93 11.12 -2.49 -9.67
N ARG A 94 12.35 -2.26 -10.15
CA ARG A 94 13.60 -2.33 -9.35
C ARG A 94 14.14 -0.94 -8.98
N GLU A 95 13.48 0.13 -9.41
CA GLU A 95 13.80 1.48 -8.93
C GLU A 95 13.68 1.55 -7.41
N LYS A 96 14.72 2.04 -6.73
CA LYS A 96 14.77 2.09 -5.26
C LYS A 96 14.50 0.72 -4.58
N CYS A 97 14.98 -0.36 -5.20
CA CYS A 97 14.77 -1.75 -4.76
C CYS A 97 15.02 -1.98 -3.26
N VAL A 98 16.18 -1.56 -2.78
CA VAL A 98 16.52 -1.55 -1.35
C VAL A 98 17.14 -0.18 -1.06
N VAL A 99 16.35 0.70 -0.44
CA VAL A 99 16.82 2.04 -0.06
C VAL A 99 17.45 1.94 1.32
N GLU A 100 18.77 1.96 1.35
CA GLU A 100 19.55 2.14 2.57
C GLU A 100 20.22 3.51 2.57
N GLY A 101 20.59 4.00 3.75
CA GLY A 101 21.34 5.25 3.90
C GLY A 101 20.79 6.16 4.99
N ILE A 102 21.29 7.39 5.00
CA ILE A 102 20.88 8.43 5.95
C ILE A 102 19.67 9.20 5.42
N PRO A 103 18.78 9.70 6.30
CA PRO A 103 17.75 10.64 5.88
C PRO A 103 18.38 11.92 5.32
N ALA A 104 17.62 12.67 4.52
CA ALA A 104 18.08 13.95 3.97
C ALA A 104 18.48 14.95 5.09
N CYS A 105 17.83 14.87 6.25
CA CYS A 105 18.15 15.61 7.45
C CYS A 105 17.86 14.77 8.70
N TRP A 106 18.63 14.97 9.78
CA TRP A 106 18.44 14.25 11.05
C TRP A 106 17.39 14.89 11.95
N VAL A 107 17.32 16.21 11.94
CA VAL A 107 16.37 17.00 12.73
C VAL A 107 15.67 17.95 11.77
N PRO A 108 14.46 17.62 11.31
CA PRO A 108 13.66 18.51 10.49
C PRO A 108 13.30 19.78 11.25
N HIS A 109 13.13 20.89 10.53
CA HIS A 109 12.59 22.11 11.12
C HIS A 109 11.11 21.91 11.43
N SER A 110 10.65 22.43 12.58
CA SER A 110 9.22 22.46 12.92
C SER A 110 8.72 23.90 12.83
N CYS A 111 8.12 24.22 11.68
CA CYS A 111 7.67 25.57 11.35
C CYS A 111 6.23 25.78 11.82
N LYS A 112 6.01 26.66 12.81
CA LYS A 112 4.69 27.12 13.23
C LYS A 112 4.20 28.20 12.26
N LEU A 113 3.30 27.84 11.35
CA LEU A 113 2.84 28.72 10.27
C LEU A 113 1.39 29.17 10.51
N THR A 114 1.08 30.36 9.98
CA THR A 114 -0.28 30.89 9.91
C THR A 114 -0.52 31.42 8.50
N SER A 115 -1.77 31.42 8.04
CA SER A 115 -2.15 32.00 6.74
C SER A 115 -3.52 32.65 6.86
N LYS A 116 -3.73 33.72 6.10
CA LYS A 116 -5.06 34.36 5.94
C LYS A 116 -6.10 33.42 5.32
N GLU A 117 -5.64 32.38 4.60
CA GLU A 117 -6.50 31.38 3.97
C GLU A 117 -7.02 30.34 4.97
N VAL A 118 -6.36 30.19 6.12
CA VAL A 118 -6.78 29.32 7.23
C VAL A 118 -6.89 30.16 8.50
N PRO A 119 -7.91 31.04 8.59
CA PRO A 119 -7.99 32.06 9.62
C PRO A 119 -8.18 31.43 11.01
N GLY A 120 -7.40 31.89 11.99
CA GLY A 120 -7.49 31.45 13.38
C GLY A 120 -6.71 30.17 13.72
N GLU A 121 -6.18 29.48 12.71
CA GLU A 121 -5.36 28.28 12.92
C GLU A 121 -3.86 28.60 12.89
N THR A 122 -3.10 27.80 13.64
CA THR A 122 -1.64 27.73 13.53
C THR A 122 -1.29 26.28 13.22
N ILE A 123 -0.67 26.05 12.07
CA ILE A 123 -0.35 24.72 11.55
C ILE A 123 1.15 24.50 11.64
N ASN A 124 1.55 23.37 12.22
CA ASN A 124 2.95 22.95 12.21
C ASN A 124 3.26 22.23 10.89
N LEU A 125 4.24 22.72 10.14
CA LEU A 125 4.77 22.07 8.94
C LEU A 125 6.22 21.65 9.20
N GLN A 126 6.52 20.36 9.01
CA GLN A 126 7.87 19.83 9.13
C GLN A 126 8.55 19.79 7.75
N THR A 127 9.78 20.28 7.65
CA THR A 127 10.59 20.26 6.42
C THR A 127 12.08 20.13 6.69
#